data_AF-A0AAV5NFI5-F1
#
_entry.id   AF-A0AAV5NFI5-F1
#
_cell.length_a   1.000
_cell.length_b   1.000
_cell.length_c   1.000
_cell.angle_alpha   90.00
_cell.angle_beta   90.00
_cell.angle_gamma   90.00
#
_symmetry.space_group_name_H-M   'P 1'
#
loop_
_entity.id
_entity.type
_entity.pdbx_description
1 polymer ?
#
loop_
_entity_poly.entity_id
_entity_poly.type
_entity_poly.pdbx_seq_one_letter_code
_entity_poly.pdbx_strand_id
1 'polypeptide(L)'
;MLINCTKMYGHAALIEQNPPTRIIEGAIWLPRSRYRDAKGLYEPSGRVVTESLTFRGFPEPHTPLGRLYTLETGADLPKISRDFHYIHLGHVNRHYGHFLIGAVARLWNLSSGNRSRLRLVFDEDYTVEDMFAVPHIRILWDALGLKEENFVRFPHGAVFESIEVPGLAFEENSHIHRTYQDLMNWLGSVLVPTPVKQCPDRMIYFTKHHLQSGIRRIEQEEELTHHLAAYGVEIVAPENLTLVEQIRLWKEGGVFMGFSGSSLHTGIFHQKNRILSLCHTDEAPSNQVLIDKVTNSRSLYLHDPELLENGHGINGFRASVVCHNPRLLAQRIIQAAKML
;
A
#
# COMPACT_ATOMS: atom_id res chain seq x y z
N MET A 1 -28.46 8.55 6.77
CA MET A 1 -28.53 7.06 6.94
C MET A 1 -27.26 6.48 6.37
N LEU A 2 -26.68 5.40 6.93
CA LEU A 2 -25.57 4.73 6.26
C LEU A 2 -26.08 4.04 4.99
N ILE A 3 -25.56 4.47 3.85
CA ILE A 3 -25.90 3.96 2.52
C ILE A 3 -24.67 3.34 1.87
N ASN A 4 -24.88 2.33 1.04
CA ASN A 4 -23.80 1.78 0.23
C ASN A 4 -23.28 2.83 -0.75
N CYS A 5 -21.96 2.92 -0.88
CA CYS A 5 -21.33 3.72 -1.92
C CYS A 5 -21.78 3.19 -3.29
N THR A 6 -22.25 4.08 -4.14
CA THR A 6 -22.71 3.74 -5.50
C THR A 6 -21.62 3.92 -6.55
N LYS A 7 -20.54 4.63 -6.20
CA LYS A 7 -19.40 4.92 -7.06
C LYS A 7 -18.12 4.31 -6.50
N MET A 8 -17.09 4.30 -7.33
CA MET A 8 -15.75 3.84 -6.97
C MET A 8 -14.74 4.93 -7.36
N TYR A 9 -13.84 5.26 -6.44
CA TYR A 9 -12.71 6.13 -6.74
C TYR A 9 -11.64 5.33 -7.47
N GLY A 10 -11.70 5.32 -8.81
CA GLY A 10 -10.83 4.52 -9.68
C GLY A 10 -11.45 3.19 -10.08
N HIS A 11 -10.60 2.19 -10.36
CA HIS A 11 -10.98 0.88 -10.88
C HIS A 11 -10.49 -0.24 -9.95
N ALA A 12 -11.18 -1.38 -9.98
CA ALA A 12 -10.84 -2.54 -9.16
C ALA A 12 -10.93 -3.86 -9.96
N ALA A 13 -9.93 -4.13 -10.79
CA ALA A 13 -9.79 -5.40 -11.52
C ALA A 13 -8.87 -6.39 -10.78
N LEU A 14 -9.26 -7.66 -10.77
CA LEU A 14 -8.43 -8.76 -10.29
C LEU A 14 -7.91 -9.52 -11.51
N ILE A 15 -6.59 -9.69 -11.59
CA ILE A 15 -5.89 -10.36 -12.68
C ILE A 15 -5.30 -11.66 -12.16
N GLU A 16 -5.64 -12.78 -12.80
CA GLU A 16 -5.14 -14.10 -12.39
C GLU A 16 -3.74 -14.40 -12.95
N GLN A 17 -3.37 -13.77 -14.07
CA GLN A 17 -2.03 -13.91 -14.65
C GLN A 17 -0.99 -13.19 -13.80
N ASN A 18 0.26 -13.65 -13.82
CA ASN A 18 1.36 -12.92 -13.21
C ASN A 18 1.68 -11.65 -14.01
N PRO A 19 2.16 -10.57 -13.35
CA PRO A 19 2.74 -9.43 -14.06
C PRO A 19 3.90 -9.88 -14.96
N PRO A 20 4.17 -9.17 -16.07
CA PRO A 20 5.35 -9.44 -16.88
C PRO A 20 6.63 -9.13 -16.08
N THR A 21 7.68 -9.89 -16.34
CA THR A 21 9.05 -9.59 -15.88
C THR A 21 9.95 -9.54 -17.10
N ARG A 22 10.76 -8.49 -17.22
CA ARG A 22 11.71 -8.33 -18.33
C ARG A 22 13.12 -8.15 -17.82
N ILE A 23 14.08 -8.63 -18.60
CA ILE A 23 15.50 -8.31 -18.41
C ILE A 23 15.86 -7.31 -19.50
N ILE A 24 16.40 -6.16 -19.09
CA ILE A 24 16.77 -5.07 -20.00
C ILE A 24 18.28 -4.97 -20.04
N GLU A 25 18.82 -5.09 -21.26
CA GLU A 25 20.24 -4.98 -21.55
C GLU A 25 20.60 -3.54 -21.90
N GLY A 26 21.69 -3.02 -21.33
CA GLY A 26 22.13 -1.64 -21.57
C GLY A 26 21.18 -0.56 -21.03
N ALA A 27 20.41 -0.87 -19.98
CA ALA A 27 19.37 0.02 -19.46
C ALA A 27 19.96 1.32 -18.89
N ILE A 28 19.35 2.45 -19.21
CA ILE A 28 19.74 3.78 -18.74
C ILE A 28 18.88 4.15 -17.54
N TRP A 29 19.51 4.35 -16.39
CA TRP A 29 18.87 4.78 -15.15
C TRP A 29 19.10 6.26 -14.87
N LEU A 30 18.00 6.99 -14.75
CA LEU A 30 17.98 8.42 -14.44
C LEU A 30 17.24 8.64 -13.11
N PRO A 31 17.93 8.94 -11.99
CA PRO A 31 17.29 9.15 -10.70
C PRO A 31 16.56 10.49 -10.63
N ARG A 32 15.54 10.57 -9.76
CA ARG A 32 14.80 11.80 -9.46
C ARG A 32 15.70 12.94 -9.00
N SER A 33 16.67 12.63 -8.13
CA SER A 33 17.57 13.60 -7.50
C SER A 33 18.28 14.52 -8.49
N ARG A 34 18.57 14.02 -9.70
CA ARG A 34 19.29 14.76 -10.74
C ARG A 34 18.42 15.10 -11.95
N TYR A 35 17.56 14.19 -12.39
CA TYR A 35 16.88 14.32 -13.68
C TYR A 35 15.41 14.76 -13.58
N ARG A 36 14.87 14.94 -12.36
CA ARG A 36 13.50 15.41 -12.07
C ARG A 36 12.44 14.81 -13.00
N ASP A 37 12.09 15.52 -14.07
CA ASP A 37 11.05 15.16 -15.02
C ASP A 37 11.46 14.04 -15.98
N ALA A 38 12.77 13.87 -16.22
CA ALA A 38 13.32 12.79 -17.03
C ALA A 38 13.69 11.54 -16.20
N LYS A 39 13.35 11.50 -14.92
CA LYS A 39 13.62 10.33 -14.08
C LYS A 39 12.96 9.06 -14.65
N GLY A 40 13.61 7.91 -14.48
CA GLY A 40 13.07 6.62 -14.90
C GLY A 40 14.15 5.63 -15.32
N LEU A 41 13.70 4.46 -15.73
CA LEU A 41 14.52 3.42 -16.34
C LEU A 41 14.14 3.33 -17.83
N TYR A 42 15.14 3.48 -18.70
CA TYR A 42 14.96 3.53 -20.14
C TYR A 42 15.76 2.42 -20.84
N GLU A 43 15.24 1.93 -21.94
CA GLU A 43 15.97 1.10 -22.89
C GLU A 43 17.08 1.93 -23.58
N PRO A 44 18.10 1.29 -24.19
CA PRO A 44 19.13 2.00 -24.98
C PRO A 44 18.56 2.90 -26.09
N SER A 45 17.34 2.60 -26.55
CA SER A 45 16.60 3.40 -27.54
C SER A 45 16.08 4.74 -26.99
N GLY A 46 16.19 4.97 -25.67
CA GLY A 46 15.60 6.11 -24.98
C GLY A 46 14.12 5.94 -24.63
N ARG A 47 13.48 4.82 -25.03
CA ARG A 47 12.10 4.50 -24.60
C ARG A 47 12.08 4.04 -23.16
N VAL A 48 11.04 4.41 -22.41
CA VAL A 48 10.88 3.93 -21.03
C VAL A 48 10.71 2.41 -21.01
N VAL A 49 11.28 1.76 -20.00
CA VAL A 49 10.93 0.38 -19.68
C VAL A 49 9.56 0.42 -19.02
N THR A 50 8.50 0.06 -19.74
CA THR A 50 7.11 0.19 -19.29
C THR A 50 6.85 -0.44 -17.92
N GLU A 51 7.43 -1.61 -17.66
CA GLU A 51 7.31 -2.35 -16.39
C GLU A 51 7.91 -1.60 -15.20
N SER A 52 8.85 -0.67 -15.46
CA SER A 52 9.48 0.16 -14.42
C SER A 52 8.58 1.32 -13.96
N LEU A 53 7.57 1.67 -14.75
CA LEU A 53 6.63 2.73 -14.41
C LEU A 53 5.66 2.30 -13.33
N THR A 54 5.12 3.29 -12.63
CA THR A 54 3.90 3.16 -11.85
C THR A 54 2.79 3.81 -12.65
N PHE A 55 1.70 3.08 -12.88
CA PHE A 55 0.48 3.67 -13.41
C PHE A 55 -0.54 3.84 -12.29
N ARG A 56 -1.53 4.72 -12.52
CA ARG A 56 -2.70 4.83 -11.67
C ARG A 56 -3.96 4.78 -12.51
N GLY A 57 -5.04 4.26 -11.95
CA GLY A 57 -6.35 4.28 -12.60
C GLY A 57 -7.19 5.53 -12.32
N PHE A 58 -6.54 6.63 -11.93
CA PHE A 58 -7.15 7.95 -11.72
C PHE A 58 -6.16 9.07 -12.15
N PRO A 59 -6.62 10.14 -12.83
CA PRO A 59 -7.99 10.43 -13.23
C PRO A 59 -8.53 9.52 -14.35
N GLU A 60 -7.64 8.88 -15.12
CA GLU A 60 -7.98 7.92 -16.18
C GLU A 60 -7.25 6.57 -15.96
N PRO A 61 -7.79 5.45 -16.47
CA PRO A 61 -7.07 4.17 -16.49
C PRO A 61 -5.67 4.28 -17.09
N HIS A 62 -4.70 3.58 -16.50
CA HIS A 62 -3.32 3.52 -17.01
C HIS A 62 -2.63 4.87 -17.20
N THR A 63 -2.88 5.84 -16.30
CA THR A 63 -2.14 7.12 -16.31
C THR A 63 -0.70 6.89 -15.83
N PRO A 64 0.35 7.08 -16.66
CA PRO A 64 1.74 6.84 -16.25
C PRO A 64 2.24 7.93 -15.30
N LEU A 65 2.94 7.52 -14.24
CA LEU A 65 3.68 8.41 -13.36
C LEU A 65 5.15 8.48 -13.78
N GLY A 66 5.41 9.06 -14.96
CA GLY A 66 6.76 9.21 -15.50
C GLY A 66 6.76 9.58 -16.98
N ARG A 67 7.94 9.89 -17.53
CA ARG A 67 8.08 10.11 -18.98
C ARG A 67 8.16 8.78 -19.73
N LEU A 68 7.67 8.81 -20.97
CA LEU A 68 7.69 7.66 -21.86
C LEU A 68 8.97 7.57 -22.70
N TYR A 69 9.76 8.65 -22.75
CA TYR A 69 11.02 8.70 -23.47
C TYR A 69 11.99 9.71 -22.84
N THR A 70 13.28 9.51 -23.12
CA THR A 70 14.38 10.43 -22.79
C THR A 70 15.27 10.65 -24.01
N LEU A 71 15.96 11.80 -24.03
CA LEU A 71 17.03 12.09 -25.00
C LEU A 71 18.43 11.79 -24.42
N GLU A 72 18.50 11.48 -23.13
CA GLU A 72 19.74 11.08 -22.46
C GLU A 72 20.23 9.75 -23.02
N THR A 73 21.46 9.72 -23.52
CA THR A 73 22.06 8.51 -24.13
C THR A 73 22.79 7.64 -23.12
N GLY A 74 23.02 8.15 -21.90
CA GLY A 74 23.82 7.49 -20.87
C GLY A 74 25.32 7.40 -21.18
N ALA A 75 25.81 8.06 -22.24
CA ALA A 75 27.21 7.98 -22.66
C ALA A 75 28.20 8.41 -21.57
N ASP A 76 27.83 9.43 -20.78
CA ASP A 76 28.63 9.99 -19.69
C ASP A 76 28.30 9.39 -18.32
N LEU A 77 27.42 8.38 -18.26
CA LEU A 77 27.02 7.73 -17.01
C LEU A 77 27.93 6.53 -16.69
N PRO A 78 28.15 6.24 -15.39
CA PRO A 78 28.92 5.07 -15.01
C PRO A 78 28.25 3.78 -15.48
N LYS A 79 29.05 2.88 -16.06
CA LYS A 79 28.59 1.55 -16.46
C LYS A 79 28.63 0.59 -15.28
N ILE A 80 27.56 -0.17 -15.10
CA ILE A 80 27.38 -1.12 -14.01
C ILE A 80 27.43 -2.54 -14.59
N SER A 81 28.43 -3.31 -14.16
CA SER A 81 28.70 -4.68 -14.61
C SER A 81 27.68 -5.69 -14.08
N ARG A 82 27.69 -6.91 -14.64
CA ARG A 82 26.90 -8.07 -14.17
C ARG A 82 27.42 -8.77 -12.91
N ASP A 83 28.29 -8.12 -12.14
CA ASP A 83 28.83 -8.72 -10.90
C ASP A 83 27.70 -9.01 -9.90
N PHE A 84 26.67 -8.16 -9.88
CA PHE A 84 25.45 -8.33 -9.12
C PHE A 84 24.24 -8.59 -10.01
N HIS A 85 23.22 -9.23 -9.44
CA HIS A 85 21.89 -9.31 -10.02
C HIS A 85 21.08 -8.08 -9.57
N TYR A 86 20.86 -7.15 -10.50
CA TYR A 86 20.08 -5.94 -10.25
C TYR A 86 18.60 -6.16 -10.54
N ILE A 87 17.73 -5.78 -9.61
CA ILE A 87 16.28 -5.77 -9.80
C ILE A 87 15.78 -4.35 -9.55
N HIS A 88 14.94 -3.84 -10.46
CA HIS A 88 14.26 -2.56 -10.28
C HIS A 88 13.17 -2.64 -9.22
N LEU A 89 13.34 -1.89 -8.12
CA LEU A 89 12.35 -1.71 -7.06
C LEU A 89 11.56 -0.40 -7.21
N GLY A 90 12.12 0.61 -7.88
CA GLY A 90 11.46 1.89 -8.09
C GLY A 90 11.30 2.71 -6.80
N HIS A 91 10.11 3.26 -6.57
CA HIS A 91 9.84 4.13 -5.41
C HIS A 91 9.56 3.32 -4.15
N VAL A 92 10.14 3.77 -3.02
CA VAL A 92 9.89 3.21 -1.70
C VAL A 92 9.26 4.32 -0.86
N ASN A 93 7.94 4.34 -0.78
CA ASN A 93 7.28 5.34 0.05
C ASN A 93 7.37 4.93 1.52
N ARG A 94 7.71 5.87 2.43
CA ARG A 94 7.76 5.61 3.88
C ARG A 94 6.38 5.57 4.55
N HIS A 95 5.35 6.05 3.87
CA HIS A 95 3.98 5.95 4.34
C HIS A 95 3.49 4.51 4.18
N TYR A 96 3.11 3.88 5.28
CA TYR A 96 2.73 2.47 5.37
C TYR A 96 1.84 1.97 4.21
N GLY A 97 0.75 2.69 3.92
CA GLY A 97 -0.17 2.27 2.85
C GLY A 97 0.47 2.22 1.46
N HIS A 98 1.30 3.22 1.12
CA HIS A 98 1.97 3.30 -0.18
C HIS A 98 3.20 2.39 -0.26
N PHE A 99 3.84 2.12 0.89
CA PHE A 99 4.87 1.10 0.97
C PHE A 99 4.33 -0.27 0.59
N LEU A 100 3.21 -0.65 1.23
CA LEU A 100 2.56 -1.94 1.07
C LEU A 100 2.12 -2.15 -0.38
N ILE A 101 1.30 -1.25 -0.92
CA ILE A 101 0.72 -1.41 -2.27
C ILE A 101 1.66 -0.97 -3.41
N GLY A 102 2.87 -0.48 -3.09
CA GLY A 102 3.86 0.01 -4.04
C GLY A 102 5.12 -0.86 -4.05
N ALA A 103 6.08 -0.58 -3.16
CA ALA A 103 7.39 -1.22 -3.16
C ALA A 103 7.29 -2.75 -2.98
N VAL A 104 6.47 -3.21 -2.03
CA VAL A 104 6.30 -4.65 -1.78
C VAL A 104 5.64 -5.34 -2.98
N ALA A 105 4.80 -4.63 -3.74
CA ALA A 105 4.12 -5.17 -4.92
C ALA A 105 5.05 -5.50 -6.10
N ARG A 106 6.32 -5.08 -6.07
CA ARG A 106 7.35 -5.51 -7.05
C ARG A 106 8.11 -6.77 -6.64
N LEU A 107 7.93 -7.24 -5.41
CA LEU A 107 8.70 -8.36 -4.86
C LEU A 107 7.98 -9.71 -5.00
N TRP A 108 6.88 -9.77 -5.76
CA TRP A 108 6.10 -10.99 -5.99
C TRP A 108 6.94 -12.11 -6.66
N ASN A 109 7.90 -11.73 -7.51
CA ASN A 109 8.82 -12.65 -8.20
C ASN A 109 10.20 -12.75 -7.50
N LEU A 110 10.33 -12.28 -6.26
CA LEU A 110 11.62 -12.29 -5.59
C LEU A 110 12.05 -13.73 -5.28
N SER A 111 12.92 -14.30 -6.13
CA SER A 111 13.41 -15.67 -5.96
C SER A 111 14.26 -15.83 -4.68
N SER A 112 14.35 -17.06 -4.17
CA SER A 112 15.22 -17.44 -3.04
C SER A 112 16.70 -17.58 -3.42
N GLY A 113 17.11 -17.04 -4.59
CA GLY A 113 18.47 -17.10 -5.09
C GLY A 113 19.51 -16.45 -4.17
N ASN A 114 20.76 -16.44 -4.62
CA ASN A 114 21.88 -15.97 -3.80
C ASN A 114 21.74 -14.48 -3.41
N ARG A 115 21.25 -14.23 -2.20
CA ARG A 115 21.05 -12.89 -1.63
C ARG A 115 22.33 -12.05 -1.62
N SER A 116 23.52 -12.65 -1.50
CA SER A 116 24.78 -11.88 -1.49
C SER A 116 25.02 -11.12 -2.80
N ARG A 117 24.49 -11.64 -3.93
CA ARG A 117 24.60 -11.02 -5.26
C ARG A 117 23.40 -10.15 -5.64
N LEU A 118 22.34 -10.11 -4.83
CA LEU A 118 21.13 -9.35 -5.14
C LEU A 118 21.31 -7.86 -4.81
N ARG A 119 20.89 -6.98 -5.73
CA ARG A 119 20.82 -5.52 -5.54
C ARG A 119 19.49 -4.96 -6.06
N LEU A 120 18.66 -4.47 -5.15
CA LEU A 120 17.40 -3.79 -5.41
C LEU A 120 17.69 -2.31 -5.64
N VAL A 121 17.38 -1.83 -6.84
CA VAL A 121 17.61 -0.45 -7.27
C VAL A 121 16.36 0.38 -6.97
N PHE A 122 16.50 1.43 -6.15
CA PHE A 122 15.39 2.30 -5.77
C PHE A 122 15.70 3.79 -5.99
N ASP A 123 14.63 4.58 -6.15
CA ASP A 123 14.69 6.03 -6.45
C ASP A 123 14.03 6.85 -5.35
N GLU A 124 14.82 7.25 -4.36
CA GLU A 124 14.41 8.13 -3.28
C GLU A 124 15.54 9.08 -2.89
N ASP A 125 15.19 10.21 -2.26
CA ASP A 125 16.16 11.24 -1.86
C ASP A 125 16.88 10.92 -0.53
N TYR A 126 16.50 9.83 0.15
CA TYR A 126 17.02 9.42 1.44
C TYR A 126 17.94 8.18 1.37
N THR A 127 18.73 7.91 2.42
CA THR A 127 19.71 6.81 2.44
C THR A 127 19.08 5.43 2.69
N VAL A 128 19.84 4.36 2.42
CA VAL A 128 19.41 2.99 2.77
C VAL A 128 19.21 2.86 4.28
N GLU A 129 20.09 3.42 5.10
CA GLU A 129 19.97 3.44 6.55
C GLU A 129 18.66 4.12 6.99
N ASP A 130 18.36 5.31 6.43
CA ASP A 130 17.12 6.02 6.78
C ASP A 130 15.85 5.24 6.35
N MET A 131 15.94 4.40 5.30
CA MET A 131 14.85 3.52 4.87
C MET A 131 14.60 2.42 5.91
N PHE A 132 15.68 1.77 6.37
CA PHE A 132 15.64 0.70 7.37
C PHE A 132 15.32 1.22 8.79
N ALA A 133 15.48 2.52 9.03
CA ALA A 133 15.00 3.16 10.26
C ALA A 133 13.46 3.17 10.40
N VAL A 134 12.71 2.96 9.30
CA VAL A 134 11.24 2.90 9.33
C VAL A 134 10.79 1.50 9.78
N PRO A 135 10.11 1.35 10.94
CA PRO A 135 9.89 0.03 11.55
C PRO A 135 9.16 -0.99 10.68
N HIS A 136 8.07 -0.58 10.01
CA HIS A 136 7.29 -1.48 9.17
C HIS A 136 8.05 -1.89 7.89
N ILE A 137 8.93 -1.04 7.38
CA ILE A 137 9.80 -1.35 6.23
C ILE A 137 10.79 -2.42 6.64
N ARG A 138 11.51 -2.19 7.74
CA ARG A 138 12.49 -3.14 8.28
C ARG A 138 11.88 -4.51 8.54
N ILE A 139 10.72 -4.57 9.21
CA ILE A 139 10.03 -5.83 9.51
C ILE A 139 9.73 -6.63 8.23
N LEU A 140 9.24 -5.98 7.16
CA LEU A 140 8.96 -6.68 5.90
C LEU A 140 10.24 -7.08 5.16
N TRP A 141 11.28 -6.24 5.17
CA TRP A 141 12.57 -6.56 4.55
C TRP A 141 13.23 -7.75 5.25
N ASP A 142 13.25 -7.77 6.58
CA ASP A 142 13.77 -8.88 7.36
C ASP A 142 12.99 -10.18 7.07
N ALA A 143 11.65 -10.11 6.96
CA ALA A 143 10.81 -11.27 6.60
C ALA A 143 11.09 -11.81 5.19
N LEU A 144 11.50 -10.95 4.25
CA LEU A 144 11.93 -11.32 2.90
C LEU A 144 13.38 -11.83 2.83
N GLY A 145 14.10 -11.77 3.96
CA GLY A 145 15.53 -12.08 4.04
C GLY A 145 16.38 -11.03 3.30
N LEU A 146 15.96 -9.77 3.32
CA LEU A 146 16.64 -8.64 2.70
C LEU A 146 17.32 -7.78 3.77
N LYS A 147 18.59 -7.45 3.55
CA LYS A 147 19.42 -6.59 4.40
C LYS A 147 19.79 -5.31 3.67
N GLU A 148 20.38 -4.35 4.37
CA GLU A 148 20.83 -3.08 3.78
C GLU A 148 21.74 -3.29 2.56
N GLU A 149 22.65 -4.28 2.59
CA GLU A 149 23.54 -4.58 1.47
C GLU A 149 22.80 -5.02 0.18
N ASN A 150 21.52 -5.40 0.29
CA ASN A 150 20.69 -5.75 -0.84
C ASN A 150 20.08 -4.54 -1.53
N PHE A 151 20.23 -3.32 -1.02
CA PHE A 151 19.66 -2.12 -1.61
C PHE A 151 20.77 -1.20 -2.11
N VAL A 152 20.56 -0.58 -3.26
CA VAL A 152 21.55 0.31 -3.86
C VAL A 152 20.88 1.52 -4.50
N ARG A 153 21.56 2.66 -4.43
CA ARG A 153 21.16 3.91 -5.09
C ARG A 153 22.23 4.31 -6.11
N PHE A 154 21.77 4.94 -7.17
CA PHE A 154 22.63 5.56 -8.18
C PHE A 154 22.24 7.04 -8.34
N PRO A 155 22.60 7.91 -7.39
CA PRO A 155 22.08 9.28 -7.30
C PRO A 155 22.52 10.19 -8.45
N HIS A 156 23.50 9.76 -9.26
CA HIS A 156 23.98 10.49 -10.44
C HIS A 156 23.55 9.88 -11.78
N GLY A 157 22.81 8.76 -11.76
CA GLY A 157 22.49 7.95 -12.92
C GLY A 157 23.49 6.82 -13.16
N ALA A 158 23.10 5.85 -13.99
CA ALA A 158 23.92 4.69 -14.33
C ALA A 158 23.46 4.06 -15.66
N VAL A 159 24.35 3.32 -16.32
CA VAL A 159 23.98 2.38 -17.40
C VAL A 159 24.23 0.96 -16.92
N PHE A 160 23.17 0.17 -16.81
CA PHE A 160 23.28 -1.23 -16.42
C PHE A 160 23.61 -2.08 -17.64
N GLU A 161 24.60 -2.97 -17.52
CA GLU A 161 24.75 -4.05 -18.49
C GLU A 161 23.46 -4.87 -18.56
N SER A 162 22.86 -5.22 -17.42
CA SER A 162 21.61 -5.96 -17.34
C SER A 162 20.87 -5.66 -16.04
N ILE A 163 19.55 -5.48 -16.11
CA ILE A 163 18.66 -5.29 -14.96
C ILE A 163 17.33 -6.02 -15.16
N GLU A 164 16.87 -6.74 -14.14
CA GLU A 164 15.52 -7.35 -14.10
C GLU A 164 14.49 -6.31 -13.66
N VAL A 165 13.36 -6.26 -14.36
CA VAL A 165 12.29 -5.29 -14.14
C VAL A 165 10.96 -6.05 -14.03
N PRO A 166 10.56 -6.41 -12.80
CA PRO A 166 9.25 -7.01 -12.55
C PRO A 166 8.16 -5.94 -12.63
N GLY A 167 7.08 -6.25 -13.35
CA GLY A 167 5.85 -5.48 -13.34
C GLY A 167 5.21 -5.47 -11.94
N LEU A 168 4.37 -4.47 -11.68
CA LEU A 168 3.68 -4.33 -10.41
C LEU A 168 2.58 -5.38 -10.26
N ALA A 169 2.56 -6.10 -9.14
CA ALA A 169 1.45 -6.99 -8.80
C ALA A 169 0.26 -6.25 -8.16
N PHE A 170 0.42 -4.96 -7.86
CA PHE A 170 -0.64 -4.07 -7.39
C PHE A 170 -0.45 -2.71 -8.05
N GLU A 171 -1.46 -2.24 -8.78
CA GLU A 171 -1.47 -0.92 -9.41
C GLU A 171 -2.56 -0.05 -8.78
N GLU A 172 -2.14 1.06 -8.16
CA GLU A 172 -3.04 1.92 -7.39
C GLU A 172 -4.23 2.41 -8.23
N ASN A 173 -5.41 2.21 -7.68
CA ASN A 173 -6.69 2.56 -8.26
C ASN A 173 -7.00 1.91 -9.61
N SER A 174 -6.40 0.76 -9.91
CA SER A 174 -6.48 0.09 -11.20
C SER A 174 -6.78 -1.40 -11.04
N HIS A 175 -5.76 -2.18 -10.65
CA HIS A 175 -5.85 -3.64 -10.62
C HIS A 175 -4.88 -4.26 -9.60
N ILE A 176 -5.12 -5.54 -9.31
CA ILE A 176 -4.29 -6.38 -8.44
C ILE A 176 -4.14 -7.75 -9.07
N HIS A 177 -2.94 -8.32 -8.97
CA HIS A 177 -2.64 -9.67 -9.43
C HIS A 177 -2.77 -10.68 -8.28
N ARG A 178 -3.26 -11.88 -8.59
CA ARG A 178 -3.37 -12.98 -7.63
C ARG A 178 -2.06 -13.27 -6.89
N THR A 179 -0.93 -13.24 -7.62
CA THR A 179 0.40 -13.48 -7.05
C THR A 179 0.77 -12.53 -5.91
N TYR A 180 0.20 -11.31 -5.87
CA TYR A 180 0.43 -10.41 -4.74
C TYR A 180 -0.18 -10.98 -3.46
N GLN A 181 -1.38 -11.56 -3.51
CA GLN A 181 -1.97 -12.24 -2.35
C GLN A 181 -1.11 -13.40 -1.87
N ASP A 182 -0.53 -14.18 -2.77
CA ASP A 182 0.35 -15.30 -2.40
C ASP A 182 1.56 -14.80 -1.59
N LEU A 183 2.20 -13.73 -2.07
CA LEU A 183 3.27 -13.04 -1.35
C LEU A 183 2.81 -12.56 0.04
N MET A 184 1.68 -11.86 0.11
CA MET A 184 1.19 -11.27 1.36
C MET A 184 0.73 -12.32 2.37
N ASN A 185 0.11 -13.41 1.93
CA ASN A 185 -0.29 -14.53 2.77
C ASN A 185 0.94 -15.29 3.31
N TRP A 186 1.97 -15.47 2.47
CA TRP A 186 3.25 -16.03 2.89
C TRP A 186 3.91 -15.13 3.94
N LEU A 187 4.02 -13.82 3.69
CA LEU A 187 4.57 -12.85 4.65
C LEU A 187 3.81 -12.88 5.98
N GLY A 188 2.48 -12.91 5.94
CA GLY A 188 1.64 -13.01 7.13
C GLY A 188 1.97 -14.28 7.94
N SER A 189 2.24 -15.39 7.26
CA SER A 189 2.62 -16.68 7.88
C SER A 189 4.04 -16.68 8.44
N VAL A 190 4.99 -16.00 7.79
CA VAL A 190 6.36 -15.83 8.31
C VAL A 190 6.37 -14.95 9.56
N LEU A 191 5.64 -13.83 9.53
CA LEU A 191 5.61 -12.85 10.62
C LEU A 191 4.80 -13.31 11.83
N VAL A 192 3.77 -14.12 11.61
CA VAL A 192 2.95 -14.72 12.67
C VAL A 192 2.85 -16.24 12.41
N PRO A 193 3.90 -17.01 12.75
CA PRO A 193 4.00 -18.43 12.42
C PRO A 193 3.16 -19.32 13.34
N THR A 194 2.87 -18.85 14.56
CA THR A 194 2.06 -19.59 15.52
C THR A 194 0.57 -19.36 15.24
N PRO A 195 -0.27 -20.42 15.32
CA PRO A 195 -1.72 -20.26 15.29
C PRO A 195 -2.19 -19.26 16.35
N VAL A 196 -3.15 -18.42 15.98
CA VAL A 196 -3.77 -17.44 16.88
C VAL A 196 -5.17 -17.91 17.26
N LYS A 197 -5.59 -17.58 18.48
CA LYS A 197 -6.94 -17.87 18.94
C LYS A 197 -7.93 -17.06 18.10
N GLN A 198 -8.87 -17.73 17.45
CA GLN A 198 -9.90 -17.09 16.66
C GLN A 198 -10.96 -16.44 17.56
N CYS A 199 -11.37 -15.22 17.20
CA CYS A 199 -12.35 -14.41 17.89
C CYS A 199 -13.34 -13.77 16.90
N PRO A 200 -14.09 -14.57 16.11
CA PRO A 200 -14.90 -14.11 14.98
C PRO A 200 -16.06 -13.17 15.36
N ASP A 201 -16.46 -13.15 16.62
CA ASP A 201 -17.56 -12.33 17.13
C ASP A 201 -17.10 -10.95 17.64
N ARG A 202 -15.79 -10.67 17.65
CA ARG A 202 -15.26 -9.35 18.03
C ARG A 202 -15.68 -8.29 17.02
N MET A 203 -16.03 -7.12 17.52
CA MET A 203 -16.18 -5.91 16.72
C MET A 203 -15.03 -4.97 17.07
N ILE A 204 -14.26 -4.57 16.07
CA ILE A 204 -13.06 -3.75 16.25
C ILE A 204 -13.22 -2.50 15.40
N TYR A 205 -12.97 -1.33 16.00
CA TYR A 205 -12.91 -0.06 15.28
C TYR A 205 -11.49 0.50 15.29
N PHE A 206 -10.94 0.75 14.09
CA PHE A 206 -9.67 1.41 13.91
C PHE A 206 -9.83 2.93 13.99
N THR A 207 -9.44 3.48 15.13
CA THR A 207 -9.42 4.93 15.35
C THR A 207 -8.19 5.57 14.69
N LYS A 208 -8.36 6.80 14.22
CA LYS A 208 -7.30 7.70 13.75
C LYS A 208 -7.01 8.82 14.73
N HIS A 209 -7.65 8.81 15.91
CA HIS A 209 -7.65 9.92 16.85
C HIS A 209 -6.24 10.29 17.34
N HIS A 210 -5.34 9.30 17.48
CA HIS A 210 -3.97 9.49 17.96
C HIS A 210 -2.98 9.90 16.86
N LEU A 211 -3.39 9.91 15.59
CA LEU A 211 -2.56 10.41 14.51
C LEU A 211 -2.34 11.92 14.65
N GLN A 212 -1.08 12.32 14.53
CA GLN A 212 -0.67 13.72 14.54
C GLN A 212 -0.64 14.35 13.14
N SER A 213 -0.60 13.54 12.09
CA SER A 213 -0.63 14.00 10.70
C SER A 213 -1.17 12.89 9.78
N GLY A 214 -1.61 13.28 8.58
CA GLY A 214 -2.13 12.32 7.61
C GLY A 214 -2.94 12.98 6.49
N ILE A 215 -3.69 12.17 5.75
CA ILE A 215 -4.52 12.69 4.66
C ILE A 215 -5.81 13.30 5.22
N ARG A 216 -6.52 12.57 6.09
CA ARG A 216 -7.80 13.00 6.65
C ARG A 216 -7.87 12.79 8.17
N ARG A 217 -8.31 13.81 8.90
CA ARG A 217 -8.68 13.74 10.32
C ARG A 217 -10.20 13.64 10.46
N ILE A 218 -10.67 12.96 11.51
CA ILE A 218 -12.09 12.93 11.88
C ILE A 218 -12.24 13.80 13.14
N GLU A 219 -12.97 14.92 13.05
CA GLU A 219 -12.93 15.94 14.10
C GLU A 219 -13.57 15.49 15.42
N GLN A 220 -14.69 14.77 15.36
CA GLN A 220 -15.42 14.25 16.52
C GLN A 220 -15.20 12.74 16.74
N GLU A 221 -14.03 12.22 16.36
CA GLU A 221 -13.75 10.78 16.45
C GLU A 221 -13.74 10.26 17.90
N GLU A 222 -13.28 11.07 18.85
CA GLU A 222 -13.22 10.69 20.26
C GLU A 222 -14.61 10.42 20.85
N GLU A 223 -15.59 11.26 20.52
CA GLU A 223 -16.99 11.05 20.92
C GLU A 223 -17.58 9.83 20.22
N LEU A 224 -17.26 9.63 18.94
CA LEU A 224 -17.68 8.45 18.18
C LEU A 224 -17.14 7.16 18.82
N THR A 225 -15.86 7.10 19.14
CA THR A 225 -15.23 5.92 19.74
C THR A 225 -15.72 5.67 21.15
N HIS A 226 -16.01 6.71 21.94
CA HIS A 226 -16.67 6.58 23.24
C HIS A 226 -18.02 5.87 23.11
N HIS A 227 -18.86 6.29 22.16
CA HIS A 227 -20.15 5.65 21.92
C HIS A 227 -20.02 4.21 21.39
N LEU A 228 -19.09 3.95 20.47
CA LEU A 228 -18.82 2.59 19.97
C LEU A 228 -18.36 1.66 21.11
N ALA A 229 -17.46 2.13 21.99
CA ALA A 229 -16.99 1.37 23.14
C ALA A 229 -18.13 1.01 24.09
N ALA A 230 -19.09 1.92 24.31
CA ALA A 230 -20.29 1.64 25.11
C ALA A 230 -21.19 0.53 24.52
N TYR A 231 -21.06 0.24 23.22
CA TYR A 231 -21.71 -0.90 22.55
C TYR A 231 -20.85 -2.19 22.55
N GLY A 232 -19.72 -2.20 23.26
CA GLY A 232 -18.81 -3.35 23.33
C GLY A 232 -17.85 -3.46 22.14
N VAL A 233 -17.68 -2.41 21.36
CA VAL A 233 -16.68 -2.35 20.28
C VAL A 233 -15.31 -2.09 20.88
N GLU A 234 -14.33 -2.87 20.46
CA GLU A 234 -12.95 -2.66 20.80
C GLU A 234 -12.37 -1.51 19.96
N ILE A 235 -11.83 -0.48 20.63
CA ILE A 235 -11.22 0.66 19.95
C ILE A 235 -9.71 0.44 19.87
N VAL A 236 -9.19 0.30 18.66
CA VAL A 236 -7.78 0.03 18.40
C VAL A 236 -7.19 1.19 17.61
N ALA A 237 -6.05 1.72 18.05
CA ALA A 237 -5.23 2.67 17.31
C ALA A 237 -4.08 1.90 16.63
N PRO A 238 -4.16 1.58 15.32
CA PRO A 238 -3.16 0.74 14.66
C PRO A 238 -1.74 1.30 14.69
N GLU A 239 -1.59 2.62 14.75
CA GLU A 239 -0.31 3.33 14.88
C GLU A 239 0.44 3.03 16.18
N ASN A 240 -0.27 2.55 17.21
CA ASN A 240 0.33 2.11 18.48
C ASN A 240 0.72 0.63 18.46
N LEU A 241 0.43 -0.09 17.37
CA LEU A 241 0.75 -1.50 17.18
C LEU A 241 1.91 -1.66 16.20
N THR A 242 2.82 -2.57 16.51
CA THR A 242 3.80 -3.07 15.54
C THR A 242 3.09 -3.77 14.38
N LEU A 243 3.74 -3.87 13.23
CA LEU A 243 3.17 -4.58 12.07
C LEU A 243 2.77 -6.03 12.40
N VAL A 244 3.58 -6.71 13.23
CA VAL A 244 3.31 -8.10 13.65
C VAL A 244 2.04 -8.18 14.51
N GLU A 245 1.83 -7.23 15.43
CA GLU A 245 0.61 -7.15 16.24
C GLU A 245 -0.61 -6.84 15.38
N GLN A 246 -0.49 -5.93 14.40
CA GLN A 246 -1.58 -5.67 13.47
C GLN A 246 -1.94 -6.93 12.67
N ILE A 247 -0.96 -7.64 12.09
CA ILE A 247 -1.21 -8.89 11.35
C ILE A 247 -1.85 -9.96 12.26
N ARG A 248 -1.37 -10.08 13.51
CA ARG A 248 -1.95 -10.98 14.50
C ARG A 248 -3.43 -10.65 14.74
N LEU A 249 -3.75 -9.37 14.92
CA LEU A 249 -5.13 -8.91 15.12
C LEU A 249 -6.05 -9.30 13.95
N TRP A 250 -5.60 -9.12 12.71
CA TRP A 250 -6.36 -9.57 11.54
C TRP A 250 -6.55 -11.09 11.49
N LYS A 251 -5.50 -11.85 11.85
CA LYS A 251 -5.57 -13.32 11.91
C LYS A 251 -6.47 -13.84 13.03
N GLU A 252 -6.65 -13.10 14.13
CA GLU A 252 -7.61 -13.45 15.18
C GLU A 252 -9.05 -13.35 14.67
N GLY A 253 -9.30 -12.51 13.67
CA GLY A 253 -10.61 -12.33 13.05
C GLY A 253 -11.56 -11.47 13.88
N GLY A 254 -12.75 -11.25 13.32
CA GLY A 254 -13.76 -10.33 13.83
C GLY A 254 -14.39 -9.52 12.70
N VAL A 255 -15.13 -8.48 13.06
CA VAL A 255 -15.62 -7.44 12.16
C VAL A 255 -14.77 -6.20 12.36
N PHE A 256 -13.98 -5.84 11.34
CA PHE A 256 -13.11 -4.68 11.35
C PHE A 256 -13.82 -3.47 10.76
N MET A 257 -13.82 -2.37 11.49
CA MET A 257 -14.55 -1.15 11.13
C MET A 257 -13.60 0.04 11.18
N GLY A 258 -13.84 1.04 10.35
CA GLY A 258 -13.09 2.28 10.42
C GLY A 258 -13.29 3.15 9.19
N PHE A 259 -12.87 4.41 9.29
CA PHE A 259 -12.81 5.27 8.12
C PHE A 259 -11.79 4.76 7.11
N SER A 260 -12.20 4.73 5.84
CA SER A 260 -11.35 4.34 4.71
C SER A 260 -9.94 4.94 4.82
N GLY A 261 -8.93 4.09 4.66
CA GLY A 261 -7.53 4.48 4.84
C GLY A 261 -6.62 3.26 4.95
N SER A 262 -5.32 3.52 5.10
CA SER A 262 -4.28 2.49 5.03
C SER A 262 -4.30 1.49 6.19
N SER A 263 -4.96 1.79 7.31
CA SER A 263 -5.14 0.81 8.40
C SER A 263 -5.90 -0.43 7.94
N LEU A 264 -6.86 -0.28 7.02
CA LEU A 264 -7.62 -1.39 6.44
C LEU A 264 -6.80 -2.21 5.43
N HIS A 265 -5.73 -1.64 4.86
CA HIS A 265 -4.88 -2.36 3.90
C HIS A 265 -4.13 -3.52 4.54
N THR A 266 -3.89 -3.48 5.86
CA THR A 266 -3.29 -4.60 6.60
C THR A 266 -4.11 -5.89 6.50
N GLY A 267 -5.39 -5.80 6.15
CA GLY A 267 -6.21 -6.98 5.84
C GLY A 267 -5.65 -7.85 4.71
N ILE A 268 -4.74 -7.35 3.86
CA ILE A 268 -4.11 -8.13 2.77
C ILE A 268 -3.32 -9.35 3.27
N PHE A 269 -2.85 -9.34 4.51
CA PHE A 269 -2.09 -10.44 5.12
C PHE A 269 -2.99 -11.61 5.57
N HIS A 270 -4.32 -11.48 5.47
CA HIS A 270 -5.28 -12.51 5.87
C HIS A 270 -6.44 -12.63 4.87
N GLN A 271 -7.06 -13.80 4.80
CA GLN A 271 -8.16 -14.06 3.87
C GLN A 271 -9.52 -14.03 4.58
N LYS A 272 -10.59 -13.78 3.82
CA LYS A 272 -11.98 -13.86 4.29
C LYS A 272 -12.29 -12.91 5.46
N ASN A 273 -11.68 -11.72 5.44
CA ASN A 273 -11.95 -10.71 6.45
C ASN A 273 -13.40 -10.20 6.36
N ARG A 274 -13.97 -9.72 7.48
CA ARG A 274 -15.25 -9.00 7.51
C ARG A 274 -14.98 -7.54 7.80
N ILE A 275 -15.29 -6.64 6.86
CA ILE A 275 -14.86 -5.24 6.93
C ILE A 275 -16.05 -4.29 6.71
N LEU A 276 -16.17 -3.25 7.54
CA LEU A 276 -17.03 -2.11 7.30
C LEU A 276 -16.16 -0.86 7.12
N SER A 277 -16.05 -0.38 5.88
CA SER A 277 -15.30 0.83 5.54
C SER A 277 -16.23 2.04 5.48
N LEU A 278 -16.00 3.02 6.36
CA LEU A 278 -16.70 4.29 6.35
C LEU A 278 -16.04 5.25 5.34
N CYS A 279 -16.78 5.57 4.30
CA CYS A 279 -16.36 6.45 3.21
C CYS A 279 -16.80 7.89 3.49
N HIS A 280 -15.96 8.84 3.11
CA HIS A 280 -16.20 10.28 3.30
C HIS A 280 -17.00 10.90 2.15
N THR A 281 -17.24 10.13 1.09
CA THR A 281 -18.08 10.44 -0.07
C THR A 281 -18.82 9.16 -0.48
N ASP A 282 -19.69 9.26 -1.48
CA ASP A 282 -20.35 8.12 -2.14
C ASP A 282 -19.39 7.26 -3.01
N GLU A 283 -18.08 7.43 -2.87
CA GLU A 283 -17.06 6.69 -3.62
C GLU A 283 -16.31 5.71 -2.71
N ALA A 284 -16.41 4.41 -3.03
CA ALA A 284 -15.60 3.40 -2.39
C ALA A 284 -14.13 3.52 -2.84
N PRO A 285 -13.14 3.48 -1.91
CA PRO A 285 -11.72 3.53 -2.24
C PRO A 285 -11.30 2.24 -2.95
N SER A 286 -11.02 2.31 -4.25
CA SER A 286 -10.76 1.10 -5.05
C SER A 286 -9.56 0.29 -4.56
N ASN A 287 -8.54 0.92 -3.96
CA ASN A 287 -7.40 0.19 -3.37
C ASN A 287 -7.83 -0.80 -2.29
N GLN A 288 -8.77 -0.43 -1.41
CA GLN A 288 -9.31 -1.38 -0.44
C GLN A 288 -10.17 -2.43 -1.14
N VAL A 289 -10.96 -2.04 -2.15
CA VAL A 289 -11.77 -2.99 -2.93
C VAL A 289 -10.90 -4.06 -3.61
N LEU A 290 -9.74 -3.68 -4.14
CA LEU A 290 -8.75 -4.59 -4.71
C LEU A 290 -8.24 -5.61 -3.68
N ILE A 291 -7.84 -5.12 -2.50
CA ILE A 291 -7.41 -5.97 -1.37
C ILE A 291 -8.52 -6.94 -0.98
N ASP A 292 -9.74 -6.45 -0.83
CA ASP A 292 -10.88 -7.24 -0.41
C ASP A 292 -11.23 -8.32 -1.45
N LYS A 293 -11.17 -7.97 -2.74
CA LYS A 293 -11.38 -8.92 -3.84
C LYS A 293 -10.35 -10.05 -3.82
N VAL A 294 -9.06 -9.74 -3.72
CA VAL A 294 -8.02 -10.78 -3.79
C VAL A 294 -8.04 -11.66 -2.54
N THR A 295 -8.34 -11.09 -1.37
CA THR A 295 -8.45 -11.81 -0.10
C THR A 295 -9.77 -12.54 0.10
N ASN A 296 -10.73 -12.37 -0.82
CA ASN A 296 -12.10 -12.87 -0.70
C ASN A 296 -12.79 -12.38 0.59
N SER A 297 -12.53 -11.11 0.96
CA SER A 297 -13.13 -10.47 2.13
C SER A 297 -14.58 -10.07 1.86
N ARG A 298 -15.41 -10.16 2.91
CA ARG A 298 -16.79 -9.67 2.90
C ARG A 298 -16.78 -8.24 3.43
N SER A 299 -17.02 -7.28 2.54
CA SER A 299 -16.89 -5.85 2.89
C SER A 299 -18.12 -5.03 2.57
N LEU A 300 -18.43 -4.08 3.44
CA LEU A 300 -19.40 -3.01 3.23
C LEU A 300 -18.67 -1.68 3.10
N TYR A 301 -19.00 -0.91 2.07
CA TYR A 301 -18.48 0.44 1.83
C TYR A 301 -19.61 1.42 2.01
N LEU A 302 -19.64 2.10 3.16
CA LEU A 302 -20.80 2.89 3.57
C LEU A 302 -20.43 4.36 3.73
N HIS A 303 -21.34 5.24 3.32
CA HIS A 303 -21.25 6.68 3.53
C HIS A 303 -22.53 7.18 4.21
N ASP A 304 -22.45 8.27 4.97
CA ASP A 304 -23.62 8.92 5.57
C ASP A 304 -23.65 10.41 5.16
N PRO A 305 -24.43 10.79 4.13
CA PRO A 305 -24.44 12.16 3.62
C PRO A 305 -25.09 13.16 4.58
N GLU A 306 -25.81 12.68 5.60
CA GLU A 306 -26.43 13.54 6.63
C GLU A 306 -25.46 13.85 7.78
N LEU A 307 -24.64 12.87 8.14
CA LEU A 307 -23.82 12.94 9.36
C LEU A 307 -22.35 13.22 9.10
N LEU A 308 -21.87 13.00 7.86
CA LEU A 308 -20.48 13.17 7.49
C LEU A 308 -20.34 14.29 6.46
N GLU A 309 -19.52 15.29 6.80
CA GLU A 309 -19.23 16.42 5.92
C GLU A 309 -17.72 16.53 5.70
N ASN A 310 -17.30 16.80 4.46
CA ASN A 310 -15.88 17.03 4.17
C ASN A 310 -15.48 18.45 4.54
N GLY A 311 -14.46 18.58 5.39
CA GLY A 311 -13.88 19.85 5.79
C GLY A 311 -12.48 20.09 5.20
N HIS A 312 -11.91 21.24 5.55
CA HIS A 312 -10.58 21.67 5.11
C HIS A 312 -9.45 21.00 5.92
N GLY A 313 -8.20 21.17 5.46
CA GLY A 313 -7.03 20.68 6.19
C GLY A 313 -6.87 21.37 7.54
N ILE A 314 -6.53 20.60 8.56
CA ILE A 314 -6.38 21.05 9.95
C ILE A 314 -5.24 20.28 10.63
N ASN A 315 -4.43 20.94 11.46
CA ASN A 315 -3.46 20.31 12.37
C ASN A 315 -2.57 19.22 11.73
N GLY A 316 -1.91 19.51 10.61
CA GLY A 316 -1.02 18.53 9.93
C GLY A 316 -1.76 17.52 9.04
N PHE A 317 -3.07 17.69 8.84
CA PHE A 317 -3.88 16.90 7.90
C PHE A 317 -4.27 17.73 6.68
N ARG A 318 -4.37 17.06 5.52
CA ARG A 318 -4.74 17.70 4.25
C ARG A 318 -6.23 18.03 4.15
N ALA A 319 -7.07 17.29 4.84
CA ALA A 319 -8.52 17.49 4.92
C ALA A 319 -9.07 16.98 6.25
N SER A 320 -10.32 17.32 6.56
CA SER A 320 -11.07 16.76 7.68
C SER A 320 -12.39 16.15 7.24
N VAL A 321 -12.98 15.34 8.12
CA VAL A 321 -14.37 14.91 8.04
C VAL A 321 -15.02 15.29 9.38
N VAL A 322 -16.07 16.09 9.30
CA VAL A 322 -16.89 16.47 10.44
C VAL A 322 -17.98 15.42 10.61
N CYS A 323 -18.17 14.96 11.85
CA CYS A 323 -19.26 14.08 12.25
C CYS A 323 -20.26 14.86 13.10
N HIS A 324 -21.41 15.20 12.51
CA HIS A 324 -22.43 16.05 13.14
C HIS A 324 -23.20 15.37 14.28
N ASN A 325 -23.24 14.04 14.31
CA ASN A 325 -23.89 13.28 15.38
C ASN A 325 -23.16 11.94 15.62
N PRO A 326 -22.07 11.95 16.40
CA PRO A 326 -21.26 10.76 16.67
C PRO A 326 -22.05 9.61 17.28
N ARG A 327 -23.01 9.91 18.18
CA ARG A 327 -23.89 8.91 18.80
C ARG A 327 -24.77 8.18 17.78
N LEU A 328 -25.45 8.93 16.91
CA LEU A 328 -26.31 8.34 15.88
C LEU A 328 -25.48 7.57 14.84
N LEU A 329 -24.30 8.09 14.48
CA LEU A 329 -23.38 7.38 13.59
C LEU A 329 -22.92 6.05 14.21
N ALA A 330 -22.54 6.04 15.50
CA ALA A 330 -22.18 4.80 16.20
C ALA A 330 -23.30 3.75 16.15
N GLN A 331 -24.56 4.15 16.39
CA GLN A 331 -25.71 3.25 16.28
C GLN A 331 -25.87 2.65 14.88
N ARG A 332 -25.73 3.49 13.85
CA ARG A 332 -25.80 3.06 12.44
C ARG A 332 -24.65 2.10 12.10
N ILE A 333 -23.43 2.37 12.57
CA ILE A 333 -22.26 1.49 12.39
C ILE A 333 -22.53 0.11 13.01
N ILE A 334 -23.00 0.05 14.26
CA ILE A 334 -23.30 -1.21 14.95
C ILE A 334 -24.37 -2.01 14.21
N GLN A 335 -25.43 -1.34 13.75
CA GLN A 335 -26.50 -1.98 13.01
C GLN A 335 -25.97 -2.60 11.71
N ALA A 336 -25.12 -1.87 10.97
CA ALA A 336 -24.52 -2.38 9.74
C ALA A 336 -23.50 -3.50 9.98
N ALA A 337 -22.70 -3.41 11.04
CA ALA A 337 -21.71 -4.43 11.40
C ALA A 337 -22.35 -5.79 11.70
N LYS A 338 -23.58 -5.81 12.24
CA LYS A 338 -24.35 -7.05 12.48
C LYS A 338 -24.82 -7.75 11.19
N MET A 339 -24.76 -7.08 10.04
CA MET A 339 -25.13 -7.67 8.74
C MET A 339 -23.97 -8.42 8.08
N LEU A 340 -22.72 -8.10 8.45
CA LEU A 340 -21.51 -8.82 8.04
C LEU A 340 -21.40 -10.13 8.80
#